data_AF-W6KZ21-F1
#
_entry.id   AF-W6KZ21-F1
#
_cell.length_a   1.000
_cell.length_b   1.000
_cell.length_c   1.000
_cell.angle_alpha   90.00
_cell.angle_beta   90.00
_cell.angle_gamma   90.00
#
_symmetry.space_group_name_H-M   'P 1'
#
loop_
_entity.id
_entity.type
_entity.pdbx_description
1 polymer ?
#
loop_
_entity_poly.entity_id
_entity_poly.type
_entity_poly.pdbx_seq_one_letter_code
_entity_poly.pdbx_strand_id
1 'polypeptide(L)'
;MHDQPRIKQKESDEARKAREDDERKKGELYQALMVDYHAKKYTVDALQKNRKLLLEIPEAYTFYNYEREILEHLFKNASEEKGENVSGVGENKGPLEWLREDFKLNSAILQKDYKIYAAFVHRHWIFDCLASFAAKEEAPTSNKENASSTRAEDKGGLPYLTFTVKAIEKEMEECEKLLLLDERNFHAWNHRRWVFSIRQRPHRILFSPLKVDSSSDGEESSLELFSSSEAAEIDYTKAMICRNFSNYSAWHERAVTLQVALCRHDRSGLLSPPIFSSAMANNGDRNGSSALPRRPSWLPLSTPSGDQAKPASSASSRGLSRHLLVHLVQELDLLLQAIYCDPNDQAVWFYTPFVREVFELYEPFLHDAFLEVHAELVNYPNLNSSAAWGLLRTCRGDFLDVLVRVAIDILIEEKSLGEDTCFLPYHFLLSNFARLLKKAQSEKKELPIAARASSLKLRSYITQTLKRIFNNNDEVDDGKNDSNNDYYFTQNNEKDGEELDIEVSWCFERLHELLVRVDPLRKGMYDDLLSVASIWKTNTE
;
A
#
# COMPACT_ATOMS: atom_id res chain seq x y z
N MET A 1 -8.86 -2.46 -28.36
CA MET A 1 -8.27 -3.82 -28.35
C MET A 1 -8.85 -4.70 -27.25
N HIS A 2 -9.08 -4.18 -26.04
CA HIS A 2 -9.69 -4.95 -24.95
C HIS A 2 -11.23 -4.93 -25.02
N ASP A 3 -11.83 -6.02 -24.53
CA ASP A 3 -13.27 -6.18 -24.27
C ASP A 3 -14.20 -5.72 -25.39
N GLN A 4 -13.79 -5.89 -26.65
CA GLN A 4 -14.66 -5.65 -27.80
C GLN A 4 -15.60 -6.86 -27.95
N PRO A 5 -16.87 -6.79 -27.52
CA PRO A 5 -17.79 -7.90 -27.70
C PRO A 5 -17.94 -8.13 -29.20
N ARG A 6 -17.87 -9.39 -29.64
CA ARG A 6 -18.20 -9.74 -31.02
C ARG A 6 -19.67 -9.46 -31.25
N ILE A 7 -19.98 -8.30 -31.84
CA ILE A 7 -21.35 -7.91 -32.17
C ILE A 7 -21.86 -8.85 -33.27
N LYS A 8 -22.84 -9.69 -32.93
CA LYS A 8 -23.49 -10.62 -33.87
C LYS A 8 -24.55 -9.95 -34.74
N GLN A 9 -25.07 -8.80 -34.34
CA GLN A 9 -26.05 -8.03 -35.12
C GLN A 9 -25.35 -7.22 -36.22
N LYS A 10 -25.90 -7.29 -37.43
CA LYS A 10 -25.42 -6.52 -38.58
C LYS A 10 -25.76 -5.05 -38.34
N GLU A 11 -24.73 -4.23 -38.14
CA GLU A 11 -24.84 -2.78 -38.07
C GLU A 11 -25.57 -2.24 -39.32
N SER A 12 -26.37 -1.19 -39.17
CA SER A 12 -27.02 -0.55 -40.33
C SER A 12 -25.97 0.09 -41.25
N ASP A 13 -26.22 0.13 -42.55
CA ASP A 13 -25.29 0.76 -43.50
C ASP A 13 -25.06 2.24 -43.19
N GLU A 14 -26.06 2.93 -42.63
CA GLU A 14 -25.95 4.32 -42.18
C GLU A 14 -25.01 4.48 -40.99
N ALA A 15 -25.14 3.63 -39.96
CA ALA A 15 -24.27 3.68 -38.78
C ALA A 15 -22.81 3.32 -39.15
N ARG A 16 -22.63 2.32 -40.01
CA ARG A 16 -21.31 1.95 -40.53
C ARG A 16 -20.66 3.11 -41.28
N LYS A 17 -21.40 3.75 -42.20
CA LYS A 17 -20.89 4.90 -42.97
C LYS A 17 -20.56 6.09 -42.06
N ALA A 18 -21.39 6.35 -41.05
CA ALA A 18 -21.13 7.42 -40.08
C ALA A 18 -19.84 7.16 -39.26
N ARG A 19 -19.59 5.92 -38.83
CA ARG A 19 -18.33 5.55 -38.16
C ARG A 19 -17.13 5.70 -39.09
N GLU A 20 -17.21 5.18 -40.31
CA GLU A 20 -16.14 5.33 -41.32
C GLU A 20 -15.83 6.81 -41.63
N ASP A 21 -16.85 7.66 -41.71
CA ASP A 21 -16.70 9.11 -41.90
C ASP A 21 -16.08 9.80 -40.67
N ASP A 22 -16.40 9.38 -39.45
CA ASP A 22 -15.81 9.88 -38.21
C ASP A 22 -14.33 9.49 -38.09
N GLU A 23 -14.00 8.22 -38.31
CA GLU A 23 -12.63 7.69 -38.32
C GLU A 23 -11.77 8.41 -39.39
N ARG A 24 -12.33 8.66 -40.58
CA ARG A 24 -11.65 9.42 -41.63
C ARG A 24 -11.31 10.84 -41.17
N LYS A 25 -12.27 11.58 -40.60
CA LYS A 25 -12.04 12.95 -40.11
C LYS A 25 -10.98 12.99 -39.01
N LYS A 26 -10.98 12.01 -38.12
CA LYS A 26 -9.95 11.84 -37.08
C LYS A 26 -8.57 11.60 -37.68
N GLY A 27 -8.48 10.73 -38.68
CA GLY A 27 -7.25 10.49 -39.44
C GLY A 27 -6.73 11.73 -40.17
N GLU A 28 -7.60 12.48 -40.83
CA GLU A 28 -7.25 13.75 -41.50
C GLU A 28 -6.69 14.78 -40.52
N LEU A 29 -7.33 14.95 -39.35
CA LEU A 29 -6.84 15.85 -38.29
C LEU A 29 -5.47 15.40 -37.76
N TYR A 30 -5.29 14.11 -37.51
CA TYR A 30 -4.01 13.54 -37.09
C TYR A 30 -2.90 13.86 -38.10
N GLN A 31 -3.13 13.62 -39.39
CA GLN A 31 -2.14 13.86 -40.44
C GLN A 31 -1.81 15.35 -40.59
N ALA A 32 -2.82 16.22 -40.54
CA ALA A 32 -2.60 17.67 -40.57
C ALA A 32 -1.74 18.15 -39.39
N LEU A 33 -2.01 17.63 -38.19
CA LEU A 33 -1.23 17.96 -37.00
C LEU A 33 0.19 17.38 -37.04
N MET A 34 0.42 16.23 -37.67
CA MET A 34 1.78 15.71 -37.90
C MET A 34 2.60 16.65 -38.80
N VAL A 35 1.99 17.24 -39.83
CA VAL A 35 2.65 18.25 -40.67
C VAL A 35 3.01 19.49 -39.85
N ASP A 36 2.06 20.01 -39.07
CA ASP A 36 2.30 21.16 -38.18
C ASP A 36 3.40 20.84 -37.14
N TYR A 37 3.41 19.63 -36.56
CA TYR A 37 4.44 19.14 -35.63
C TYR A 37 5.83 19.12 -36.26
N HIS A 38 5.98 18.53 -37.45
CA HIS A 38 7.27 18.50 -38.15
C HIS A 38 7.74 19.89 -38.60
N ALA A 39 6.81 20.79 -38.89
CA ALA A 39 7.09 22.18 -39.19
C ALA A 39 7.37 23.03 -37.94
N LYS A 40 7.29 22.47 -36.73
CA LYS A 40 7.46 23.16 -35.44
C LYS A 40 6.55 24.39 -35.30
N LYS A 41 5.29 24.24 -35.69
CA LYS A 41 4.34 25.35 -35.73
C LYS A 41 3.69 25.61 -34.37
N TYR A 42 4.32 26.46 -33.57
CA TYR A 42 3.89 26.75 -32.20
C TYR A 42 2.88 27.89 -32.09
N THR A 43 1.67 27.70 -32.63
CA THR A 43 0.60 28.72 -32.64
C THR A 43 -0.62 28.31 -31.80
N VAL A 44 -1.46 29.28 -31.42
CA VAL A 44 -2.73 29.02 -30.71
C VAL A 44 -3.69 28.18 -31.55
N ASP A 45 -3.72 28.35 -32.87
CA ASP A 45 -4.49 27.49 -33.79
C ASP A 45 -4.01 26.03 -33.77
N ALA A 46 -2.68 25.82 -33.78
CA ALA A 46 -2.11 24.47 -33.66
C ALA A 46 -2.47 23.85 -32.31
N LEU A 47 -2.41 24.62 -31.22
CA LEU A 47 -2.83 24.18 -29.88
C LEU A 47 -4.29 23.74 -29.87
N GLN A 48 -5.22 24.55 -30.39
CA GLN A 48 -6.64 24.21 -30.42
C GLN A 48 -6.94 22.95 -31.21
N LYS A 49 -6.29 22.77 -32.37
CA LYS A 49 -6.38 21.54 -33.16
C LYS A 49 -5.83 20.33 -32.40
N ASN A 50 -4.68 20.50 -31.74
CA ASN A 50 -4.03 19.46 -30.96
C ASN A 50 -4.91 18.98 -29.79
N ARG A 51 -5.49 19.93 -29.03
CA ARG A 51 -6.44 19.64 -27.94
C ARG A 51 -7.68 18.90 -28.42
N LYS A 52 -8.22 19.29 -29.58
CA LYS A 52 -9.34 18.57 -30.21
C LYS A 52 -8.95 17.14 -30.55
N LEU A 53 -7.76 16.92 -31.11
CA LEU A 53 -7.27 15.57 -31.40
C LEU A 53 -7.14 14.74 -30.13
N LEU A 54 -6.54 15.28 -29.06
CA LEU A 54 -6.34 14.54 -27.80
C LEU A 54 -7.66 14.15 -27.11
N LEU A 55 -8.72 14.94 -27.27
CA LEU A 55 -10.06 14.55 -26.79
C LEU A 55 -10.65 13.38 -27.58
N GLU A 56 -10.32 13.25 -28.86
CA GLU A 56 -10.81 12.19 -29.75
C GLU A 56 -9.94 10.93 -29.72
N ILE A 57 -8.61 11.11 -29.64
CA ILE A 57 -7.57 10.07 -29.69
C ILE A 57 -6.55 10.31 -28.56
N PRO A 58 -6.91 10.03 -27.29
CA PRO A 58 -6.05 10.29 -26.15
C PRO A 58 -4.81 9.37 -26.11
N GLU A 59 -4.74 8.31 -26.90
CA GLU A 59 -3.56 7.45 -27.03
C GLU A 59 -2.45 8.07 -27.88
N ALA A 60 -2.70 9.20 -28.54
CA ALA A 60 -1.78 9.81 -29.47
C ALA A 60 -0.61 10.53 -28.77
N TYR A 61 0.31 9.74 -28.20
CA TYR A 61 1.41 10.17 -27.33
C TYR A 61 2.21 11.36 -27.88
N THR A 62 2.54 11.34 -29.18
CA THR A 62 3.28 12.43 -29.86
C THR A 62 2.65 13.79 -29.63
N PHE A 63 1.33 13.86 -29.54
CA PHE A 63 0.60 15.11 -29.42
C PHE A 63 0.53 15.66 -27.99
N TYR A 64 0.86 14.86 -26.97
CA TYR A 64 1.17 15.42 -25.64
C TYR A 64 2.53 16.13 -25.64
N ASN A 65 3.54 15.55 -26.33
CA ASN A 65 4.82 16.26 -26.52
C ASN A 65 4.60 17.56 -27.29
N TYR A 66 3.80 17.51 -28.35
CA TYR A 66 3.52 18.71 -29.13
C TYR A 66 2.74 19.78 -28.33
N GLU A 67 1.76 19.38 -27.51
CA GLU A 67 1.07 20.30 -26.58
C GLU A 67 2.08 21.02 -25.68
N ARG A 68 3.03 20.27 -25.07
CA ARG A 68 4.09 20.84 -24.23
C ARG A 68 4.97 21.83 -25.00
N GLU A 69 5.45 21.46 -26.19
CA GLU A 69 6.29 22.34 -27.01
C GLU A 69 5.57 23.65 -27.39
N ILE A 70 4.29 23.57 -27.77
CA ILE A 70 3.49 24.75 -28.08
C ILE A 70 3.32 25.62 -26.83
N LEU A 71 2.93 25.04 -25.70
CA LEU A 71 2.73 25.77 -24.45
C LEU A 71 4.02 26.44 -23.96
N GLU A 72 5.16 25.75 -24.00
CA GLU A 72 6.46 26.33 -23.62
C GLU A 72 6.84 27.52 -24.51
N HIS A 73 6.55 27.46 -25.81
CA HIS A 73 6.74 28.59 -26.72
C HIS A 73 5.81 29.77 -26.35
N LEU A 74 4.53 29.51 -26.08
CA LEU A 74 3.57 30.53 -25.65
C LEU A 74 3.97 31.16 -24.31
N PHE A 75 4.54 30.39 -23.38
CA PHE A 75 5.02 30.92 -22.09
C PHE A 75 6.20 31.89 -22.25
N LYS A 76 7.11 31.59 -23.19
CA LYS A 76 8.25 32.46 -23.51
C LYS A 76 7.78 33.78 -24.11
N ASN A 77 6.91 33.72 -25.12
CA ASN A 77 6.39 34.92 -25.79
C ASN A 77 5.63 35.83 -24.82
N ALA A 78 4.80 35.27 -23.92
CA ALA A 78 4.10 36.03 -22.89
C ALA A 78 5.04 36.73 -21.88
N SER A 79 6.28 36.25 -21.73
CA SER A 79 7.30 36.87 -20.87
C SER A 79 8.03 38.00 -21.59
N GLU A 80 8.20 37.90 -22.90
CA GLU A 80 8.86 38.90 -23.75
C GLU A 80 7.94 40.11 -24.05
N GLU A 81 6.65 39.88 -24.25
CA GLU A 81 5.67 40.95 -24.50
C GLU A 81 5.41 41.87 -23.30
N LYS A 82 5.79 41.48 -22.07
CA LYS A 82 5.78 42.40 -20.91
C LYS A 82 6.81 43.53 -21.01
N GLY A 83 7.74 43.46 -21.97
CA GLY A 83 8.78 44.47 -22.22
C GLY A 83 8.41 45.56 -23.23
N GLU A 84 7.36 45.39 -24.03
CA GLU A 84 6.96 46.37 -25.05
C GLU A 84 5.47 46.72 -24.93
N ASN A 85 5.18 48.02 -24.74
CA ASN A 85 3.82 48.56 -24.76
C ASN A 85 3.19 48.37 -26.15
N VAL A 86 2.46 47.28 -26.36
CA VAL A 86 1.63 47.10 -27.56
C VAL A 86 0.16 47.00 -27.17
N SER A 87 -0.58 48.04 -27.52
CA SER A 87 -2.03 48.11 -27.52
C SER A 87 -2.59 47.26 -28.68
N GLY A 88 -2.84 45.97 -28.43
CA GLY A 88 -3.49 45.05 -29.37
C GLY A 88 -4.63 44.29 -28.69
N VAL A 89 -5.83 44.39 -29.26
CA VAL A 89 -7.03 43.66 -28.80
C VAL A 89 -6.93 42.21 -29.29
N GLY A 90 -6.15 41.41 -28.57
CA GLY A 90 -6.14 39.95 -28.63
C GLY A 90 -5.87 39.47 -27.21
N GLU A 91 -6.69 38.55 -26.68
CA GLU A 91 -6.61 38.07 -25.29
C GLU A 91 -5.19 37.61 -24.95
N ASN A 92 -4.42 38.47 -24.28
CA ASN A 92 -3.03 38.16 -23.99
C ASN A 92 -2.97 37.21 -22.78
N LYS A 93 -3.20 35.92 -23.04
CA LYS A 93 -3.31 34.90 -22.00
C LYS A 93 -1.96 34.59 -21.36
N GLY A 94 -1.91 34.69 -20.04
CA GLY A 94 -0.70 34.37 -19.27
C GLY A 94 -0.47 32.86 -19.12
N PRO A 95 0.75 32.42 -18.75
CA PRO A 95 1.06 30.99 -18.56
C PRO A 95 0.10 30.27 -17.59
N LEU A 96 -0.30 30.95 -16.50
CA LEU A 96 -1.26 30.39 -15.54
C LEU A 96 -2.64 30.07 -16.17
N GLU A 97 -3.12 30.90 -17.10
CA GLU A 97 -4.42 30.69 -17.74
C GLU A 97 -4.36 29.50 -18.71
N TRP A 98 -3.27 29.38 -19.45
CA TRP A 98 -3.01 28.21 -20.29
C TRP A 98 -2.92 26.92 -19.47
N LEU A 99 -2.19 26.92 -18.36
CA LEU A 99 -2.09 25.77 -17.45
C LEU A 99 -3.44 25.41 -16.83
N ARG A 100 -4.31 26.38 -16.53
CA ARG A 100 -5.69 26.13 -16.05
C ARG A 100 -6.55 25.44 -17.08
N GLU A 101 -6.47 25.87 -18.34
CA GLU A 101 -7.19 25.22 -19.43
C GLU A 101 -6.69 23.81 -19.67
N ASP A 102 -5.38 23.63 -19.69
CA ASP A 102 -4.73 22.35 -19.93
C ASP A 102 -5.02 21.35 -18.80
N PHE A 103 -5.04 21.81 -17.56
CA PHE A 103 -5.50 21.02 -16.40
C PHE A 103 -6.95 20.55 -16.59
N LYS A 104 -7.86 21.42 -17.08
CA LYS A 104 -9.26 21.00 -17.33
C LYS A 104 -9.37 20.01 -18.48
N LEU A 105 -8.64 20.24 -19.57
CA LEU A 105 -8.61 19.35 -20.73
C LEU A 105 -8.11 17.96 -20.32
N ASN A 106 -7.00 17.91 -19.59
CA ASN A 106 -6.40 16.67 -19.14
C ASN A 106 -7.33 15.89 -18.18
N SER A 107 -8.07 16.57 -17.30
CA SER A 107 -9.13 15.93 -16.51
C SER A 107 -10.25 15.36 -17.40
N ALA A 108 -10.68 16.09 -18.42
CA ALA A 108 -11.70 15.58 -19.36
C ALA A 108 -11.22 14.32 -20.11
N ILE A 109 -9.93 14.27 -20.46
CA ILE A 109 -9.32 13.08 -21.07
C ILE A 109 -9.31 11.92 -20.07
N LEU A 110 -8.81 12.12 -18.86
CA LEU A 110 -8.71 11.06 -17.84
C LEU A 110 -10.09 10.51 -17.43
N GLN A 111 -11.12 11.36 -17.37
CA GLN A 111 -12.49 10.92 -17.06
C GLN A 111 -13.14 10.14 -18.21
N LYS A 112 -12.77 10.45 -19.47
CA LYS A 112 -13.24 9.72 -20.66
C LYS A 112 -12.52 8.38 -20.81
N ASP A 113 -11.20 8.38 -20.65
CA ASP A 113 -10.36 7.18 -20.66
C ASP A 113 -9.29 7.26 -19.57
N TYR A 114 -9.58 6.56 -18.47
CA TYR A 114 -8.79 6.58 -17.24
C TYR A 114 -7.58 5.65 -17.28
N LYS A 115 -7.30 5.00 -18.41
CA LYS A 115 -6.13 4.10 -18.58
C LYS A 115 -5.02 4.71 -19.45
N ILE A 116 -5.17 5.98 -19.84
CA ILE A 116 -4.21 6.66 -20.72
C ILE A 116 -2.97 7.09 -19.93
N TYR A 117 -1.90 6.29 -20.03
CA TYR A 117 -0.61 6.59 -19.40
C TYR A 117 -0.07 7.98 -19.76
N ALA A 118 -0.17 8.38 -21.04
CA ALA A 118 0.32 9.66 -21.53
C ALA A 118 -0.37 10.86 -20.84
N ALA A 119 -1.65 10.73 -20.50
CA ALA A 119 -2.42 11.76 -19.84
C ALA A 119 -1.94 11.97 -18.40
N PHE A 120 -1.64 10.90 -17.65
CA PHE A 120 -1.05 11.02 -16.30
C PHE A 120 0.35 11.64 -16.34
N VAL A 121 1.19 11.26 -17.30
CA VAL A 121 2.53 11.85 -17.47
C VAL A 121 2.42 13.34 -17.81
N HIS A 122 1.49 13.71 -18.69
CA HIS A 122 1.23 15.11 -18.99
C HIS A 122 0.70 15.88 -17.78
N ARG A 123 -0.14 15.26 -16.96
CA ARG A 123 -0.63 15.82 -15.70
C ARG A 123 0.51 16.17 -14.75
N HIS A 124 1.50 15.28 -14.61
CA HIS A 124 2.70 15.56 -13.82
C HIS A 124 3.48 16.76 -14.36
N TRP A 125 3.65 16.85 -15.68
CA TRP A 125 4.32 18.01 -16.30
C TRP A 125 3.60 19.34 -16.03
N ILE A 126 2.25 19.35 -16.02
CA ILE A 126 1.47 20.54 -15.64
C ILE A 126 1.85 20.99 -14.22
N PHE A 127 1.92 20.06 -13.26
CA PHE A 127 2.32 20.36 -11.89
C PHE A 127 3.79 20.78 -11.77
N ASP A 128 4.70 20.22 -12.57
CA ASP A 128 6.10 20.65 -12.61
C ASP A 128 6.21 22.11 -13.07
N CYS A 129 5.43 22.49 -14.09
CA CYS A 129 5.32 23.87 -14.55
C CYS A 129 4.77 24.78 -13.44
N LEU A 130 3.65 24.40 -12.81
CA LEU A 130 3.04 25.15 -11.71
C LEU A 130 4.01 25.37 -10.55
N ALA A 131 4.74 24.34 -10.16
CA ALA A 131 5.73 24.44 -9.10
C ALA A 131 6.93 25.32 -9.49
N SER A 132 7.40 25.22 -10.74
CA SER A 132 8.47 26.08 -11.27
C SER A 132 8.06 27.56 -11.26
N PHE A 133 6.83 27.87 -11.66
CA PHE A 133 6.32 29.24 -11.61
C PHE A 133 6.09 29.71 -10.17
N ALA A 134 5.49 28.89 -9.29
CA ALA A 134 5.29 29.23 -7.89
C ALA A 134 6.62 29.54 -7.16
N ALA A 135 7.67 28.77 -7.43
CA ALA A 135 9.01 29.02 -6.88
C ALA A 135 9.59 30.38 -7.32
N LYS A 136 9.26 30.85 -8.54
CA LYS A 136 9.67 32.18 -9.01
C LYS A 136 8.87 33.31 -8.35
N GLU A 137 7.61 33.06 -7.96
CA GLU A 137 6.82 34.05 -7.21
C GLU A 137 7.34 34.27 -5.79
N GLU A 138 7.81 33.20 -5.14
CA GLU A 138 8.33 33.24 -3.77
C GLU A 138 9.77 33.78 -3.67
N ALA A 139 10.50 33.84 -4.79
CA ALA A 139 11.86 34.35 -4.80
C ALA A 139 11.90 35.82 -4.34
N PRO A 140 12.76 36.19 -3.38
CA PRO A 140 12.86 37.58 -2.93
C PRO A 140 13.23 38.46 -4.12
N THR A 141 12.37 39.41 -4.45
CA THR A 141 12.63 40.40 -5.51
C THR A 141 13.79 41.29 -5.09
N SER A 142 15.01 40.94 -5.50
CA SER A 142 16.19 41.79 -5.38
C SER A 142 16.05 42.98 -6.34
N ASN A 143 15.33 44.03 -5.92
CA ASN A 143 15.42 45.44 -6.36
C ASN A 143 14.08 46.18 -6.16
N LYS A 144 13.66 46.37 -4.90
CA LYS A 144 12.68 47.42 -4.54
C LYS A 144 13.32 48.46 -3.60
N GLU A 145 14.53 48.90 -3.91
CA GLU A 145 15.14 50.12 -3.34
C GLU A 145 15.25 51.20 -4.43
N ASN A 146 14.11 51.69 -4.94
CA ASN A 146 13.92 53.03 -5.53
C ASN A 146 12.60 53.06 -6.33
N ALA A 147 11.47 53.24 -5.64
CA ALA A 147 10.28 53.80 -6.26
C ALA A 147 9.48 54.55 -5.19
N SER A 148 9.64 55.87 -5.19
CA SER A 148 8.84 56.78 -4.38
C SER A 148 7.37 56.75 -4.82
N SER A 149 6.47 56.58 -3.84
CA SER A 149 5.12 57.14 -3.78
C SER A 149 4.37 57.32 -5.11
N THR A 150 3.51 56.37 -5.46
CA THR A 150 2.13 56.67 -5.84
C THR A 150 1.23 55.45 -5.64
N ARG A 151 0.03 55.75 -5.19
CA ARG A 151 -0.99 54.86 -4.63
C ARG A 151 -1.63 54.02 -5.74
N ALA A 152 -1.42 52.71 -5.73
CA ALA A 152 -2.30 51.71 -6.32
C ALA A 152 -2.25 50.46 -5.43
N GLU A 153 -3.41 49.88 -5.15
CA GLU A 153 -3.57 48.66 -4.36
C GLU A 153 -2.80 47.51 -5.02
N ASP A 154 -1.57 47.25 -4.54
CA ASP A 154 -0.76 46.11 -4.96
C ASP A 154 -1.43 44.84 -4.42
N LYS A 155 -2.29 44.21 -5.23
CA LYS A 155 -2.84 42.87 -4.97
C LYS A 155 -1.70 41.85 -5.09
N GLY A 156 -0.79 41.85 -4.11
CA GLY A 156 0.32 40.92 -3.95
C GLY A 156 -0.16 39.52 -3.59
N GLY A 157 -0.86 38.86 -4.51
CA GLY A 157 -1.14 37.43 -4.42
C GLY A 157 0.04 36.62 -4.97
N LEU A 158 0.19 35.38 -4.50
CA LEU A 158 1.00 34.34 -5.12
C LEU A 158 0.07 33.43 -5.95
N PRO A 159 -0.40 33.85 -7.15
CA PRO A 159 -1.43 33.14 -7.89
C PRO A 159 -1.02 31.75 -8.38
N TYR A 160 0.25 31.49 -8.72
CA TYR A 160 0.69 30.13 -9.07
C TYR A 160 0.70 29.24 -7.83
N LEU A 161 1.23 29.72 -6.70
CA LEU A 161 1.17 28.96 -5.43
C LEU A 161 -0.28 28.66 -5.03
N THR A 162 -1.13 29.69 -5.04
CA THR A 162 -2.55 29.58 -4.67
C THR A 162 -3.27 28.57 -5.56
N PHE A 163 -3.01 28.60 -6.87
CA PHE A 163 -3.61 27.65 -7.79
C PHE A 163 -3.06 26.24 -7.59
N THR A 164 -1.75 26.09 -7.34
CA THR A 164 -1.10 24.79 -7.12
C THR A 164 -1.70 24.08 -5.90
N VAL A 165 -1.86 24.79 -4.77
CA VAL A 165 -2.49 24.22 -3.57
C VAL A 165 -3.90 23.71 -3.87
N LYS A 166 -4.72 24.54 -4.51
CA LYS A 166 -6.09 24.16 -4.91
C LYS A 166 -6.10 23.02 -5.93
N ALA A 167 -5.11 22.94 -6.81
CA ALA A 167 -4.99 21.87 -7.79
C ALA A 167 -4.63 20.54 -7.11
N ILE A 168 -3.73 20.53 -6.12
CA ILE A 168 -3.39 19.34 -5.33
C ILE A 168 -4.63 18.81 -4.58
N GLU A 169 -5.41 19.70 -3.96
CA GLU A 169 -6.67 19.31 -3.29
C GLU A 169 -7.64 18.64 -4.27
N LYS A 170 -7.84 19.25 -5.44
CA LYS A 170 -8.70 18.69 -6.50
C LYS A 170 -8.15 17.40 -7.09
N GLU A 171 -6.84 17.19 -7.09
CA GLU A 171 -6.24 15.99 -7.66
C GLU A 171 -6.54 14.75 -6.80
N MET A 172 -6.67 14.92 -5.48
CA MET A 172 -7.16 13.84 -4.61
C MET A 172 -8.60 13.45 -4.97
N GLU A 173 -9.48 14.44 -5.16
CA GLU A 173 -10.86 14.20 -5.60
C GLU A 173 -10.93 13.55 -6.98
N GLU A 174 -10.03 13.92 -7.90
CA GLU A 174 -9.94 13.32 -9.22
C GLU A 174 -9.50 11.86 -9.14
N CYS A 175 -8.49 11.55 -8.32
CA CYS A 175 -8.09 10.17 -8.06
C CYS A 175 -9.26 9.34 -7.54
N GLU A 176 -10.06 9.89 -6.61
CA GLU A 176 -11.24 9.20 -6.10
C GLU A 176 -12.26 8.92 -7.19
N LYS A 177 -12.55 9.88 -8.08
CA LYS A 177 -13.45 9.65 -9.23
C LYS A 177 -12.93 8.56 -10.15
N LEU A 178 -11.63 8.56 -10.46
CA LEU A 178 -11.02 7.54 -11.32
C LEU A 178 -11.07 6.15 -10.67
N LEU A 179 -10.88 6.07 -9.34
CA LEU A 179 -10.97 4.82 -8.57
C LEU A 179 -12.42 4.37 -8.29
N LEU A 180 -13.39 5.28 -8.38
CA LEU A 180 -14.80 4.91 -8.42
C LEU A 180 -15.17 4.26 -9.76
N LEU A 181 -14.55 4.68 -10.87
CA LEU A 181 -14.74 4.08 -12.19
C LEU A 181 -14.04 2.73 -12.33
N ASP A 182 -12.79 2.63 -11.86
CA ASP A 182 -12.02 1.39 -11.83
C ASP A 182 -11.13 1.38 -10.58
N GLU A 183 -11.58 0.67 -9.56
CA GLU A 183 -10.92 0.61 -8.25
C GLU A 183 -9.58 -0.12 -8.26
N ARG A 184 -9.27 -0.82 -9.37
CA ARG A 184 -8.02 -1.53 -9.60
C ARG A 184 -7.13 -0.78 -10.59
N ASN A 185 -7.48 0.45 -10.97
CA ASN A 185 -6.68 1.26 -11.87
C ASN A 185 -5.32 1.60 -11.27
N PHE A 186 -4.30 0.87 -11.72
CA PHE A 186 -2.91 1.05 -11.29
C PHE A 186 -2.39 2.47 -11.55
N HIS A 187 -2.78 3.12 -12.65
CA HIS A 187 -2.35 4.48 -12.95
C HIS A 187 -2.94 5.49 -11.98
N ALA A 188 -4.23 5.36 -11.64
CA ALA A 188 -4.88 6.22 -10.65
C ALA A 188 -4.28 6.04 -9.25
N TRP A 189 -4.01 4.80 -8.81
CA TRP A 189 -3.33 4.56 -7.52
C TRP A 189 -1.89 5.11 -7.50
N ASN A 190 -1.10 4.90 -8.55
CA ASN A 190 0.23 5.51 -8.65
C ASN A 190 0.17 7.03 -8.61
N HIS A 191 -0.80 7.61 -9.33
CA HIS A 191 -0.99 9.06 -9.35
C HIS A 191 -1.38 9.56 -7.97
N ARG A 192 -2.33 8.91 -7.28
CA ARG A 192 -2.73 9.22 -5.91
C ARG A 192 -1.55 9.22 -4.95
N ARG A 193 -0.67 8.21 -5.00
CA ARG A 193 0.58 8.17 -4.22
C ARG A 193 1.49 9.36 -4.50
N TRP A 194 1.64 9.72 -5.76
CA TRP A 194 2.42 10.88 -6.15
C TRP A 194 1.79 12.18 -5.61
N VAL A 195 0.47 12.37 -5.74
CA VAL A 195 -0.28 13.52 -5.19
C VAL A 195 -0.11 13.59 -3.67
N PHE A 196 -0.27 12.46 -2.99
CA PHE A 196 -0.06 12.35 -1.56
C PHE A 196 1.35 12.79 -1.16
N SER A 197 2.37 12.33 -1.91
CA SER A 197 3.77 12.69 -1.64
C SER A 197 4.05 14.19 -1.78
N ILE A 198 3.40 14.88 -2.72
CA ILE A 198 3.59 16.32 -2.94
C ILE A 198 2.76 17.15 -1.95
N ARG A 199 1.58 16.65 -1.52
CA ARG A 199 0.73 17.27 -0.50
C ARG A 199 1.41 17.35 0.87
N GLN A 200 2.29 16.39 1.17
CA GLN A 200 2.99 16.28 2.45
C GLN A 200 4.23 17.18 2.57
N ARG A 201 4.61 17.92 1.50
CA ARG A 201 5.81 18.77 1.53
C ARG A 201 5.47 20.15 2.10
N PRO A 202 6.16 20.62 3.17
CA PRO A 202 5.94 21.96 3.69
C PRO A 202 6.34 23.02 2.66
N HIS A 203 5.57 24.11 2.66
CA HIS A 203 5.54 25.16 1.63
C HIS A 203 6.83 25.93 1.35
N ARG A 204 7.98 25.59 1.94
CA ARG A 204 9.25 26.26 1.59
C ARG A 204 10.03 25.52 0.52
N ILE A 205 9.42 25.49 -0.66
CA ILE A 205 9.91 24.99 -1.96
C ILE A 205 9.48 23.54 -2.21
N LEU A 206 8.51 23.36 -3.11
CA LEU A 206 7.76 22.15 -3.49
C LEU A 206 8.58 20.86 -3.79
N PHE A 207 9.91 20.86 -3.68
CA PHE A 207 10.79 19.71 -3.97
C PHE A 207 12.11 19.63 -3.15
N SER A 208 12.18 20.08 -1.89
CA SER A 208 13.37 19.86 -1.02
C SER A 208 13.09 18.91 0.16
N PRO A 209 14.04 18.05 0.60
CA PRO A 209 13.83 17.10 1.69
C PRO A 209 13.66 17.81 3.04
N LEU A 210 12.77 17.25 3.86
CA LEU A 210 12.44 17.65 5.24
C LEU A 210 13.66 18.15 6.04
N LYS A 211 13.63 19.44 6.42
CA LYS A 211 14.19 19.87 7.71
C LYS A 211 13.03 20.14 8.64
N VAL A 212 13.03 19.42 9.76
CA VAL A 212 12.08 19.61 10.87
C VAL A 212 12.43 20.93 11.54
N ASP A 213 11.52 21.90 11.48
CA ASP A 213 11.66 23.13 12.24
C ASP A 213 11.45 22.83 13.72
N SER A 214 12.53 23.03 14.48
CA SER A 214 12.50 23.12 15.93
C SER A 214 11.95 24.50 16.33
N SER A 215 10.64 24.60 16.53
CA SER A 215 10.04 25.69 17.30
C SER A 215 9.34 25.10 18.52
N SER A 216 9.93 25.39 19.67
CA SER A 216 9.36 25.25 21.01
C SER A 216 8.06 26.04 21.13
N ASP A 217 7.00 25.41 21.60
CA ASP A 217 6.25 25.84 22.78
C ASP A 217 5.32 24.70 23.24
N GLY A 218 5.23 24.54 24.55
CA GLY A 218 4.69 23.35 25.21
C GLY A 218 3.18 23.21 25.10
N GLU A 219 2.77 22.09 24.54
CA GLU A 219 1.64 21.27 24.96
C GLU A 219 2.02 19.83 24.59
N GLU A 220 1.74 18.88 25.47
CA GLU A 220 2.01 17.46 25.28
C GLU A 220 1.07 16.94 24.18
N SER A 221 1.35 17.31 22.92
CA SER A 221 0.64 16.83 21.74
C SER A 221 0.80 15.31 21.74
N SER A 222 -0.33 14.63 21.92
CA SER A 222 -0.44 13.18 21.84
C SER A 222 0.27 12.69 20.59
N LEU A 223 1.42 12.04 20.77
CA LEU A 223 2.22 11.48 19.68
C LEU A 223 1.39 10.43 18.94
N GLU A 224 0.85 10.79 17.78
CA GLU A 224 0.06 9.89 16.94
C GLU A 224 0.96 9.02 16.05
N LEU A 225 0.47 7.80 15.74
CA LEU A 225 1.14 6.91 14.78
C LEU A 225 1.13 7.53 13.38
N PHE A 226 -0.01 8.06 12.93
CA PHE A 226 -0.21 8.63 11.61
C PHE A 226 -0.29 10.16 11.68
N SER A 227 0.15 10.86 10.63
CA SER A 227 -0.26 12.25 10.41
C SER A 227 -1.74 12.31 10.03
N SER A 228 -2.39 13.47 10.16
CA SER A 228 -3.79 13.65 9.74
C SER A 228 -4.07 13.18 8.30
N SER A 229 -3.13 13.45 7.38
CA SER A 229 -3.18 12.99 5.99
C SER A 229 -3.00 11.47 5.85
N GLU A 230 -2.05 10.86 6.57
CA GLU A 230 -1.86 9.40 6.58
C GLU A 230 -3.09 8.69 7.17
N ALA A 231 -3.67 9.22 8.25
CA ALA A 231 -4.89 8.68 8.86
C ALA A 231 -6.07 8.72 7.87
N ALA A 232 -6.26 9.83 7.14
CA ALA A 232 -7.28 9.92 6.10
C ALA A 232 -7.06 8.89 4.96
N GLU A 233 -5.81 8.58 4.61
CA GLU A 233 -5.50 7.55 3.60
C GLU A 233 -5.75 6.13 4.14
N ILE A 234 -5.47 5.89 5.42
CA ILE A 234 -5.84 4.64 6.12
C ILE A 234 -7.37 4.46 6.15
N ASP A 235 -8.13 5.52 6.39
CA ASP A 235 -9.60 5.47 6.35
C ASP A 235 -10.14 5.24 4.93
N TYR A 236 -9.55 5.92 3.94
CA TYR A 236 -9.91 5.75 2.54
C TYR A 236 -9.67 4.32 2.05
N THR A 237 -8.47 3.77 2.30
CA THR A 237 -8.14 2.39 1.92
C THR A 237 -9.03 1.37 2.63
N LYS A 238 -9.38 1.61 3.91
CA LYS A 238 -10.35 0.79 4.63
C LYS A 238 -11.71 0.81 3.95
N ALA A 239 -12.22 1.99 3.58
CA ALA A 239 -13.50 2.10 2.88
C ALA A 239 -13.50 1.36 1.54
N MET A 240 -12.40 1.42 0.79
CA MET A 240 -12.23 0.70 -0.48
C MET A 240 -12.19 -0.83 -0.27
N ILE A 241 -11.49 -1.30 0.75
CA ILE A 241 -11.42 -2.73 1.12
C ILE A 241 -12.79 -3.24 1.59
N CYS A 242 -13.49 -2.51 2.46
CA CYS A 242 -14.83 -2.89 2.91
C CYS A 242 -15.86 -2.92 1.77
N ARG A 243 -15.63 -2.15 0.69
CA ARG A 243 -16.45 -2.22 -0.53
C ARG A 243 -16.12 -3.44 -1.38
N ASN A 244 -14.83 -3.79 -1.50
CA ASN A 244 -14.36 -4.96 -2.22
C ASN A 244 -13.06 -5.49 -1.60
N PHE A 245 -13.14 -6.62 -0.88
CA PHE A 245 -11.98 -7.26 -0.27
C PHE A 245 -10.93 -7.71 -1.29
N SER A 246 -11.31 -7.96 -2.55
CA SER A 246 -10.39 -8.33 -3.63
C SER A 246 -9.61 -7.14 -4.21
N ASN A 247 -9.76 -5.94 -3.64
CA ASN A 247 -9.04 -4.76 -4.08
C ASN A 247 -7.58 -4.77 -3.60
N TYR A 248 -6.74 -5.53 -4.30
CA TYR A 248 -5.28 -5.58 -4.11
C TYR A 248 -4.61 -4.21 -4.00
N SER A 249 -5.06 -3.27 -4.82
CA SER A 249 -4.45 -1.94 -4.84
C SER A 249 -4.71 -1.18 -3.55
N ALA A 250 -5.90 -1.31 -2.96
CA ALA A 250 -6.22 -0.71 -1.66
C ALA A 250 -5.42 -1.36 -0.51
N TRP A 251 -5.27 -2.69 -0.51
CA TRP A 251 -4.40 -3.38 0.45
C TRP A 251 -2.93 -2.96 0.32
N HIS A 252 -2.44 -2.82 -0.91
CA HIS A 252 -1.08 -2.36 -1.19
C HIS A 252 -0.88 -0.92 -0.71
N GLU A 253 -1.81 -0.02 -1.02
CA GLU A 253 -1.74 1.37 -0.56
C GLU A 253 -1.75 1.48 0.97
N ARG A 254 -2.53 0.62 1.64
CA ARG A 254 -2.56 0.51 3.09
C ARG A 254 -1.18 0.10 3.65
N ALA A 255 -0.53 -0.89 3.05
CA ALA A 255 0.83 -1.29 3.41
C ALA A 255 1.83 -0.14 3.24
N VAL A 256 1.78 0.56 2.10
CA VAL A 256 2.66 1.69 1.80
C VAL A 256 2.45 2.82 2.81
N THR A 257 1.21 3.16 3.15
CA THR A 257 0.90 4.20 4.15
C THR A 257 1.49 3.85 5.52
N LEU A 258 1.34 2.61 5.98
CA LEU A 258 1.95 2.16 7.24
C LEU A 258 3.48 2.21 7.18
N GLN A 259 4.09 1.77 6.07
CA GLN A 259 5.54 1.87 5.89
C GLN A 259 6.02 3.33 5.97
N VAL A 260 5.31 4.28 5.36
CA VAL A 260 5.67 5.71 5.43
C VAL A 260 5.65 6.22 6.88
N ALA A 261 4.61 5.90 7.64
CA ALA A 261 4.51 6.26 9.06
C ALA A 261 5.65 5.64 9.90
N LEU A 262 5.94 4.35 9.69
CA LEU A 262 7.04 3.66 10.38
C LEU A 262 8.41 4.25 10.00
N CYS A 263 8.65 4.56 8.73
CA CYS A 263 9.86 5.24 8.28
C CYS A 263 10.03 6.61 8.94
N ARG A 264 8.95 7.36 9.11
CA ARG A 264 8.95 8.67 9.74
C ARG A 264 9.34 8.58 11.21
N HIS A 265 8.79 7.60 11.94
CA HIS A 265 9.11 7.37 13.36
C HIS A 265 10.48 6.69 13.60
N ASP A 266 10.97 5.91 12.64
CA ASP A 266 12.33 5.36 12.68
C ASP A 266 13.37 6.48 12.50
N ARG A 267 13.15 7.43 11.57
CA ARG A 267 14.03 8.60 11.38
C ARG A 267 14.09 9.52 12.59
N SER A 268 13.01 9.62 13.37
CA SER A 268 12.99 10.40 14.60
C SER A 268 13.57 9.65 15.81
N GLY A 269 13.89 8.36 15.67
CA GLY A 269 14.35 7.50 16.76
C GLY A 269 13.28 7.19 17.81
N LEU A 270 12.01 7.48 17.52
CA LEU A 270 10.89 7.24 18.45
C LEU A 270 10.42 5.78 18.43
N LEU A 271 10.50 5.13 17.27
CA LEU A 271 10.07 3.75 17.07
C LEU A 271 11.00 3.02 16.07
N SER A 272 12.20 2.68 16.54
CA SER A 272 13.19 1.94 15.76
C SER A 272 13.26 0.47 16.22
N PRO A 273 13.07 -0.50 15.31
CA PRO A 273 13.05 -1.92 15.68
C PRO A 273 14.45 -2.44 16.04
N PRO A 274 14.57 -3.42 16.95
CA PRO A 274 15.84 -4.00 17.35
C PRO A 274 16.33 -4.97 16.27
N ILE A 275 17.22 -4.53 15.37
CA ILE A 275 17.63 -5.27 14.16
C ILE A 275 19.14 -5.29 13.92
N PHE A 276 19.61 -6.31 13.18
CA PHE A 276 20.97 -6.36 12.64
C PHE A 276 21.14 -5.45 11.41
N SER A 277 22.24 -4.68 11.37
CA SER A 277 22.65 -3.94 10.17
C SER A 277 23.28 -4.87 9.13
N SER A 278 22.88 -4.75 7.86
CA SER A 278 23.48 -5.46 6.72
C SER A 278 25.01 -5.28 6.63
N ALA A 279 25.53 -4.12 7.07
CA ALA A 279 26.96 -3.83 7.06
C ALA A 279 27.78 -4.75 7.99
N MET A 280 27.17 -5.30 9.04
CA MET A 280 27.84 -6.22 9.97
C MET A 280 27.88 -7.67 9.48
N ALA A 281 27.09 -8.02 8.44
CA ALA A 281 27.09 -9.37 7.85
C ALA A 281 28.31 -9.64 6.94
N ASN A 282 29.09 -8.61 6.57
CA ASN A 282 30.28 -8.77 5.72
C ASN A 282 31.54 -9.22 6.48
N ASN A 283 31.52 -9.27 7.81
CA ASN A 283 32.61 -9.86 8.60
C ASN A 283 32.37 -11.36 8.81
N GLY A 284 32.66 -12.15 7.77
CA GLY A 284 33.09 -13.55 7.88
C GLY A 284 32.09 -14.61 8.36
N ASP A 285 30.99 -14.26 9.02
CA ASP A 285 30.08 -15.26 9.59
C ASP A 285 28.97 -15.63 8.60
N ARG A 286 29.31 -16.54 7.67
CA ARG A 286 28.37 -17.11 6.70
C ARG A 286 27.38 -18.12 7.31
N ASN A 287 27.40 -18.33 8.63
CA ASN A 287 26.44 -19.19 9.32
C ASN A 287 25.47 -18.33 10.13
N GLY A 288 24.26 -18.15 9.58
CA GLY A 288 23.20 -17.33 10.18
C GLY A 288 22.67 -17.89 11.50
N SER A 289 23.26 -17.47 12.62
CA SER A 289 22.80 -17.73 13.99
C SER A 289 22.44 -16.41 14.69
N SER A 290 21.34 -15.77 14.29
CA SER A 290 20.81 -14.60 15.03
C SER A 290 19.29 -14.65 15.07
N ALA A 291 18.75 -14.54 16.28
CA ALA A 291 17.32 -14.60 16.58
C ALA A 291 16.53 -13.34 16.13
N LEU A 292 17.21 -12.27 15.71
CA LEU A 292 16.58 -10.99 15.38
C LEU A 292 16.24 -10.88 13.88
N PRO A 293 15.10 -10.24 13.53
CA PRO A 293 14.70 -10.05 12.15
C PRO A 293 15.68 -9.14 11.39
N ARG A 294 15.83 -9.40 10.08
CA ARG A 294 16.63 -8.54 9.19
C ARG A 294 15.93 -7.20 8.96
N ARG A 295 16.69 -6.11 8.86
CA ARG A 295 16.14 -4.79 8.47
C ARG A 295 15.50 -4.87 7.09
N PRO A 296 14.19 -4.57 6.94
CA PRO A 296 13.55 -4.53 5.64
C PRO A 296 14.11 -3.40 4.76
N SER A 297 14.12 -3.60 3.45
CA SER A 297 14.66 -2.61 2.49
C SER A 297 13.87 -1.31 2.43
N TRP A 298 12.60 -1.32 2.83
CA TRP A 298 11.74 -0.14 2.89
C TRP A 298 12.03 0.74 4.11
N LEU A 299 12.66 0.21 5.16
CA LEU A 299 13.04 0.99 6.33
C LEU A 299 14.37 1.74 6.03
N PRO A 300 14.49 3.04 6.35
CA PRO A 300 15.71 3.81 6.07
C PRO A 300 16.93 3.17 6.72
N LEU A 301 18.11 3.21 6.10
CA LEU A 301 19.34 2.80 6.78
C LEU A 301 19.63 3.79 7.91
N SER A 302 20.01 3.29 9.09
CA SER A 302 20.56 4.13 10.15
C SER A 302 21.80 4.83 9.60
N THR A 303 21.69 6.12 9.29
CA THR A 303 22.86 6.92 8.91
C THR A 303 23.71 7.10 10.17
N PRO A 304 25.02 6.84 10.13
CA PRO A 304 25.93 7.29 11.18
C PRO A 304 26.14 8.80 11.00
N SER A 305 25.09 9.58 11.19
CA SER A 305 25.14 11.04 11.20
C SER A 305 25.48 11.46 12.63
N GLY A 306 26.62 12.14 12.79
CA GLY A 306 27.22 12.58 14.05
C GLY A 306 26.46 13.63 14.85
N ASP A 307 25.14 13.73 14.69
CA ASP A 307 24.27 14.41 15.64
C ASP A 307 23.58 13.33 16.47
N GLN A 308 24.00 13.20 17.73
CA GLN A 308 23.27 12.39 18.70
C GLN A 308 21.85 12.95 18.81
N ALA A 309 20.90 12.34 18.09
CA ALA A 309 19.49 12.55 18.37
C ALA A 309 19.30 12.27 19.86
N LYS A 310 18.79 13.27 20.59
CA LYS A 310 18.53 13.11 22.03
C LYS A 310 17.74 11.81 22.20
N PRO A 311 18.15 10.91 23.12
CA PRO A 311 17.38 9.70 23.37
C PRO A 311 15.94 10.11 23.68
N ALA A 312 15.00 9.58 22.90
CA ALA A 312 13.58 9.83 23.10
C ALA A 312 13.21 9.50 24.55
N SER A 313 12.27 10.26 25.13
CA SER A 313 11.75 9.88 26.44
C SER A 313 11.13 8.48 26.33
N SER A 314 11.39 7.61 27.32
CA SER A 314 10.84 6.24 27.34
C SER A 314 9.32 6.22 27.28
N ALA A 315 8.66 7.29 27.74
CA ALA A 315 7.21 7.46 27.69
C ALA A 315 6.69 7.68 26.25
N SER A 316 7.35 8.53 25.46
CA SER A 316 6.98 8.81 24.07
C SER A 316 7.05 7.57 23.18
N SER A 317 8.14 6.80 23.31
CA SER A 317 8.32 5.56 22.56
C SER A 317 7.27 4.52 22.96
N ARG A 318 6.99 4.37 24.25
CA ARG A 318 5.93 3.49 24.76
C ARG A 318 4.55 3.86 24.23
N GLY A 319 4.20 5.14 24.22
CA GLY A 319 2.94 5.63 23.66
C GLY A 319 2.78 5.27 22.18
N LEU A 320 3.83 5.41 21.38
CA LEU A 320 3.80 5.02 19.96
C LEU A 320 3.71 3.51 19.76
N SER A 321 4.41 2.71 20.57
CA SER A 321 4.28 1.25 20.55
C SER A 321 2.84 0.80 20.83
N ARG A 322 2.17 1.48 21.77
CA ARG A 322 0.75 1.27 22.05
C ARG A 322 -0.13 1.63 20.85
N HIS A 323 0.09 2.78 20.22
CA HIS A 323 -0.66 3.15 19.02
C HIS A 323 -0.43 2.17 17.86
N LEU A 324 0.80 1.69 17.67
CA LEU A 324 1.13 0.66 16.68
C LEU A 324 0.39 -0.65 16.99
N LEU A 325 0.39 -1.11 18.24
CA LEU A 325 -0.34 -2.32 18.63
C LEU A 325 -1.83 -2.18 18.32
N VAL A 326 -2.46 -1.08 18.75
CA VAL A 326 -3.90 -0.84 18.49
C VAL A 326 -4.19 -0.85 16.99
N HIS A 327 -3.32 -0.23 16.17
CA HIS A 327 -3.47 -0.26 14.72
C HIS A 327 -3.32 -1.68 14.15
N LEU A 328 -2.32 -2.46 14.57
CA LEU A 328 -2.14 -3.85 14.11
C LEU A 328 -3.31 -4.76 14.51
N VAL A 329 -3.97 -4.50 15.64
CA VAL A 329 -5.21 -5.23 16.00
C VAL A 329 -6.39 -4.81 15.10
N GLN A 330 -6.47 -3.55 14.70
CA GLN A 330 -7.45 -3.11 13.68
C GLN A 330 -7.17 -3.74 12.31
N GLU A 331 -5.89 -3.89 11.93
CA GLU A 331 -5.50 -4.64 10.74
C GLU A 331 -5.93 -6.10 10.84
N LEU A 332 -5.74 -6.72 12.02
CA LEU A 332 -6.20 -8.07 12.28
C LEU A 332 -7.70 -8.18 12.10
N ASP A 333 -8.51 -7.31 12.71
CA ASP A 333 -9.96 -7.31 12.53
C ASP A 333 -10.37 -7.24 11.05
N LEU A 334 -9.71 -6.38 10.26
CA LEU A 334 -10.00 -6.24 8.84
C LEU A 334 -9.58 -7.49 8.04
N LEU A 335 -8.43 -8.08 8.36
CA LEU A 335 -7.97 -9.36 7.81
C LEU A 335 -8.97 -10.49 8.11
N LEU A 336 -9.42 -10.59 9.36
CA LEU A 336 -10.38 -11.61 9.79
C LEU A 336 -11.70 -11.47 9.03
N GLN A 337 -12.23 -10.25 8.94
CA GLN A 337 -13.45 -9.99 8.16
C GLN A 337 -13.29 -10.43 6.71
N ALA A 338 -12.19 -10.04 6.06
CA ALA A 338 -11.92 -10.41 4.67
C ALA A 338 -11.80 -11.94 4.49
N ILE A 339 -11.04 -12.61 5.36
CA ILE A 339 -10.81 -14.06 5.34
C ILE A 339 -12.12 -14.83 5.54
N TYR A 340 -12.97 -14.43 6.49
CA TYR A 340 -14.25 -15.11 6.70
C TYR A 340 -15.30 -14.77 5.63
N CYS A 341 -15.20 -13.61 4.98
CA CYS A 341 -16.09 -13.26 3.87
C CYS A 341 -15.79 -14.03 2.58
N ASP A 342 -14.51 -14.19 2.24
CA ASP A 342 -14.07 -15.03 1.13
C ASP A 342 -12.69 -15.65 1.46
N PRO A 343 -12.67 -16.90 1.97
CA PRO A 343 -11.43 -17.58 2.33
C PRO A 343 -10.48 -17.79 1.14
N ASN A 344 -10.96 -17.71 -0.10
CA ASN A 344 -10.17 -17.86 -1.32
C ASN A 344 -9.78 -16.52 -1.96
N ASP A 345 -10.11 -15.39 -1.34
CA ASP A 345 -9.64 -14.10 -1.81
C ASP A 345 -8.13 -13.98 -1.57
N GLN A 346 -7.37 -14.03 -2.65
CA GLN A 346 -5.93 -13.97 -2.57
C GLN A 346 -5.39 -12.65 -2.00
N ALA A 347 -6.11 -11.52 -2.16
CA ALA A 347 -5.62 -10.21 -1.75
C ALA A 347 -5.33 -10.14 -0.25
N VAL A 348 -6.23 -10.69 0.57
CA VAL A 348 -6.05 -10.72 2.02
C VAL A 348 -4.85 -11.59 2.41
N TRP A 349 -4.70 -12.77 1.80
CA TRP A 349 -3.59 -13.68 2.07
C TRP A 349 -2.23 -13.16 1.59
N PHE A 350 -2.19 -12.27 0.61
CA PHE A 350 -0.97 -11.56 0.21
C PHE A 350 -0.63 -10.39 1.14
N TYR A 351 -1.62 -9.79 1.81
CA TYR A 351 -1.42 -8.73 2.80
C TYR A 351 -0.99 -9.28 4.18
N THR A 352 -1.50 -10.46 4.56
CA THR A 352 -1.19 -11.10 5.85
C THR A 352 0.32 -11.22 6.17
N PRO A 353 1.20 -11.66 5.25
CA PRO A 353 2.65 -11.70 5.49
C PRO A 353 3.25 -10.36 5.88
N PHE A 354 2.79 -9.26 5.27
CA PHE A 354 3.29 -7.92 5.58
C PHE A 354 2.95 -7.52 7.02
N VAL A 355 1.69 -7.68 7.44
CA VAL A 355 1.28 -7.33 8.82
C VAL A 355 2.01 -8.19 9.84
N ARG A 356 2.18 -9.50 9.56
CA ARG A 356 2.98 -10.40 10.38
C ARG A 356 4.43 -9.94 10.48
N GLU A 357 5.06 -9.56 9.37
CA GLU A 357 6.44 -9.08 9.36
C GLU A 357 6.61 -7.78 10.17
N VAL A 358 5.64 -6.87 10.10
CA VAL A 358 5.63 -5.67 10.96
C VAL A 358 5.50 -6.08 12.44
N PHE A 359 4.64 -7.03 12.77
CA PHE A 359 4.51 -7.53 14.13
C PHE A 359 5.82 -8.15 14.64
N GLU A 360 6.42 -9.08 13.87
CA GLU A 360 7.70 -9.73 14.21
C GLU A 360 8.84 -8.70 14.33
N LEU A 361 8.85 -7.67 13.49
CA LEU A 361 9.87 -6.61 13.51
C LEU A 361 9.83 -5.75 14.79
N TYR A 362 8.64 -5.52 15.34
CA TYR A 362 8.43 -4.67 16.52
C TYR A 362 8.03 -5.44 17.79
N GLU A 363 8.07 -6.78 17.76
CA GLU A 363 7.59 -7.67 18.84
C GLU A 363 8.02 -7.24 20.25
N PRO A 364 9.29 -6.85 20.53
CA PRO A 364 9.68 -6.46 21.88
C PRO A 364 8.92 -5.24 22.41
N PHE A 365 8.60 -4.28 21.53
CA PHE A 365 7.82 -3.10 21.90
C PHE A 365 6.33 -3.41 22.00
N LEU A 366 5.84 -4.30 21.15
CA LEU A 366 4.43 -4.69 21.09
C LEU A 366 4.04 -5.60 22.26
N HIS A 367 4.95 -6.44 22.76
CA HIS A 367 4.70 -7.31 23.89
C HIS A 367 4.40 -6.51 25.17
N ASP A 368 5.24 -5.52 25.49
CA ASP A 368 5.04 -4.65 26.64
C ASP A 368 3.73 -3.86 26.50
N ALA A 369 3.47 -3.28 25.33
CA ALA A 369 2.22 -2.58 25.04
C ALA A 369 1.00 -3.51 25.17
N PHE A 370 1.12 -4.78 24.77
CA PHE A 370 0.06 -5.77 24.88
C PHE A 370 -0.28 -6.07 26.34
N LEU A 371 0.73 -6.28 27.19
CA LEU A 371 0.51 -6.51 28.63
C LEU A 371 -0.18 -5.32 29.29
N GLU A 372 0.22 -4.10 28.95
CA GLU A 372 -0.41 -2.87 29.45
C GLU A 372 -1.88 -2.76 29.01
N VAL A 373 -2.16 -2.85 27.70
CA VAL A 373 -3.54 -2.78 27.16
C VAL A 373 -4.40 -3.93 27.68
N HIS A 374 -3.84 -5.14 27.78
CA HIS A 374 -4.55 -6.30 28.28
C HIS A 374 -5.01 -6.11 29.72
N ALA A 375 -4.13 -5.60 30.60
CA ALA A 375 -4.49 -5.31 31.99
C ALA A 375 -5.63 -4.29 32.09
N GLU A 376 -5.65 -3.27 31.21
CA GLU A 376 -6.75 -2.30 31.16
C GLU A 376 -8.06 -2.94 30.68
N LEU A 377 -8.04 -3.73 29.60
CA LEU A 377 -9.24 -4.36 29.05
C LEU A 377 -9.86 -5.40 29.99
N VAL A 378 -9.05 -6.08 30.80
CA VAL A 378 -9.54 -6.97 31.87
C VAL A 378 -10.35 -6.19 32.92
N ASN A 379 -9.93 -4.96 33.23
CA ASN A 379 -10.61 -4.10 34.20
C ASN A 379 -11.86 -3.41 33.62
N TYR A 380 -11.97 -3.31 32.28
CA TYR A 380 -13.07 -2.65 31.58
C TYR A 380 -13.62 -3.51 30.42
N PRO A 381 -14.26 -4.65 30.71
CA PRO A 381 -14.67 -5.63 29.69
C PRO A 381 -15.70 -5.09 28.67
N ASN A 382 -16.46 -4.05 29.02
CA ASN A 382 -17.43 -3.42 28.12
C ASN A 382 -16.78 -2.65 26.95
N LEU A 383 -15.46 -2.41 26.98
CA LEU A 383 -14.70 -1.78 25.90
C LEU A 383 -14.15 -2.80 24.88
N ASN A 384 -14.36 -4.11 25.11
CA ASN A 384 -13.74 -5.19 24.34
C ASN A 384 -14.72 -5.90 23.39
N SER A 385 -15.22 -5.18 22.39
CA SER A 385 -16.17 -5.73 21.40
C SER A 385 -15.52 -6.30 20.13
N SER A 386 -14.19 -6.19 19.99
CA SER A 386 -13.47 -6.65 18.80
C SER A 386 -13.09 -8.13 18.90
N ALA A 387 -13.42 -8.90 17.85
CA ALA A 387 -13.07 -10.30 17.75
C ALA A 387 -11.55 -10.51 17.74
N ALA A 388 -10.79 -9.62 17.09
CA ALA A 388 -9.34 -9.68 17.07
C ALA A 388 -8.72 -9.54 18.48
N TRP A 389 -9.21 -8.62 19.32
CA TRP A 389 -8.74 -8.53 20.71
C TRP A 389 -9.06 -9.80 21.51
N GLY A 390 -10.22 -10.42 21.27
CA GLY A 390 -10.58 -11.71 21.85
C GLY A 390 -9.56 -12.79 21.50
N LEU A 391 -9.35 -13.01 20.20
CA LEU A 391 -8.43 -14.02 19.68
C LEU A 391 -6.98 -13.77 20.07
N LEU A 392 -6.51 -12.51 20.01
CA LEU A 392 -5.15 -12.15 20.37
C LEU A 392 -4.85 -12.47 21.85
N ARG A 393 -5.82 -12.28 22.75
CA ARG A 393 -5.70 -12.68 24.16
C ARG A 393 -5.60 -14.20 24.31
N THR A 394 -6.47 -14.95 23.64
CA THR A 394 -6.41 -16.43 23.63
C THR A 394 -5.07 -16.93 23.08
N CYS A 395 -4.47 -16.18 22.15
CA CYS A 395 -3.16 -16.44 21.58
C CYS A 395 -1.99 -15.79 22.35
N ARG A 396 -2.24 -15.24 23.55
CA ARG A 396 -1.21 -14.61 24.41
C ARG A 396 -0.39 -13.51 23.72
N GLY A 397 -1.01 -12.78 22.81
CA GLY A 397 -0.35 -11.72 22.05
C GLY A 397 0.32 -12.19 20.76
N ASP A 398 0.27 -13.48 20.41
CA ASP A 398 0.88 -13.97 19.17
C ASP A 398 -0.07 -13.79 17.97
N PHE A 399 0.31 -12.91 17.04
CA PHE A 399 -0.46 -12.60 15.84
C PHE A 399 -0.56 -13.78 14.85
N LEU A 400 0.50 -14.59 14.75
CA LEU A 400 0.51 -15.73 13.84
C LEU A 400 -0.42 -16.84 14.36
N ASP A 401 -0.42 -17.07 15.66
CA ASP A 401 -1.32 -18.03 16.30
C ASP A 401 -2.79 -17.70 16.02
N VAL A 402 -3.16 -16.40 15.98
CA VAL A 402 -4.52 -15.99 15.61
C VAL A 402 -4.86 -16.43 14.18
N LEU A 403 -3.98 -16.16 13.22
CA LEU A 403 -4.22 -16.50 11.81
C LEU A 403 -4.25 -18.01 11.58
N VAL A 404 -3.42 -18.77 12.30
CA VAL A 404 -3.43 -20.23 12.28
C VAL A 404 -4.76 -20.77 12.78
N ARG A 405 -5.28 -20.23 13.90
CA ARG A 405 -6.59 -20.63 14.42
C ARG A 405 -7.70 -20.35 13.42
N VAL A 406 -7.70 -19.17 12.80
CA VAL A 406 -8.71 -18.79 11.81
C VAL A 406 -8.68 -19.71 10.59
N ALA A 407 -7.50 -20.06 10.09
CA ALA A 407 -7.38 -21.03 9.02
C ALA A 407 -7.90 -22.41 9.43
N ILE A 408 -7.60 -22.86 10.65
CA ILE A 408 -8.13 -24.12 11.20
C ILE A 408 -9.65 -24.08 11.34
N ASP A 409 -10.23 -22.97 11.80
CA ASP A 409 -11.68 -22.81 11.97
C ASP A 409 -12.39 -22.96 10.62
N ILE A 410 -11.85 -22.34 9.55
CA ILE A 410 -12.37 -22.51 8.18
C ILE A 410 -12.27 -23.97 7.72
N LEU A 411 -11.16 -24.65 8.01
CA LEU A 411 -10.98 -26.07 7.68
C LEU A 411 -12.03 -26.96 8.36
N ILE A 412 -12.35 -26.67 9.63
CA ILE A 412 -13.38 -27.40 10.40
C ILE A 412 -14.76 -27.16 9.77
N GLU A 413 -15.06 -25.90 9.44
CA GLU A 413 -16.34 -25.51 8.84
C GLU A 413 -16.53 -26.16 7.46
N GLU A 414 -15.56 -26.05 6.55
CA GLU A 414 -15.60 -26.71 5.23
C GLU A 414 -15.84 -28.22 5.34
N LYS A 415 -15.10 -28.89 6.23
CA LYS A 415 -15.27 -30.33 6.45
C LYS A 415 -16.68 -30.64 6.96
N SER A 416 -17.23 -29.82 7.85
CA SER A 416 -18.59 -30.00 8.38
C SER A 416 -19.67 -29.84 7.30
N LEU A 417 -19.41 -28.98 6.31
CA LEU A 417 -20.28 -28.76 5.16
C LEU A 417 -20.10 -29.82 4.05
N GLY A 418 -19.03 -30.62 4.12
CA GLY A 418 -18.64 -31.54 3.05
C GLY A 418 -18.13 -30.82 1.81
N GLU A 419 -17.69 -29.58 1.97
CA GLU A 419 -17.11 -28.75 0.92
C GLU A 419 -15.59 -28.86 0.94
N ASP A 420 -14.98 -28.85 -0.24
CA ASP A 420 -13.53 -28.86 -0.42
C ASP A 420 -13.18 -27.81 -1.48
N THR A 421 -13.51 -26.56 -1.19
CA THR A 421 -13.41 -25.46 -2.17
C THR A 421 -12.34 -24.46 -1.80
N CYS A 422 -12.01 -24.32 -0.52
CA CYS A 422 -10.96 -23.43 -0.06
C CYS A 422 -9.60 -24.08 -0.28
N PHE A 423 -8.63 -23.29 -0.73
CA PHE A 423 -7.25 -23.75 -0.90
C PHE A 423 -6.25 -22.81 -0.24
N LEU A 424 -6.58 -21.53 -0.09
CA LEU A 424 -5.68 -20.56 0.54
C LEU A 424 -5.48 -20.77 2.05
N PRO A 425 -6.51 -21.10 2.86
CA PRO A 425 -6.29 -21.45 4.26
C PRO A 425 -5.37 -22.66 4.44
N TYR A 426 -5.57 -23.72 3.63
CA TYR A 426 -4.71 -24.91 3.60
C TYR A 426 -3.28 -24.56 3.19
N HIS A 427 -3.12 -23.74 2.15
CA HIS A 427 -1.81 -23.29 1.69
C HIS A 427 -1.10 -22.43 2.73
N PHE A 428 -1.83 -21.56 3.43
CA PHE A 428 -1.31 -20.75 4.53
C PHE A 428 -0.80 -21.63 5.68
N LEU A 429 -1.59 -22.62 6.11
CA LEU A 429 -1.17 -23.58 7.14
C LEU A 429 0.08 -24.34 6.70
N LEU A 430 0.08 -24.91 5.49
CA LEU A 430 1.22 -25.65 4.94
C LEU A 430 2.49 -24.80 4.89
N SER A 431 2.38 -23.57 4.38
CA SER A 431 3.50 -22.64 4.24
C SER A 431 4.08 -22.23 5.60
N ASN A 432 3.22 -21.94 6.58
CA ASN A 432 3.68 -21.58 7.92
C ASN A 432 4.31 -22.78 8.64
N PHE A 433 3.76 -23.99 8.44
CA PHE A 433 4.32 -25.21 9.01
C PHE A 433 5.71 -25.50 8.45
N ALA A 434 5.90 -25.36 7.13
CA ALA A 434 7.20 -25.48 6.47
C ALA A 434 8.21 -24.44 7.02
N ARG A 435 7.76 -23.20 7.25
CA ARG A 435 8.58 -22.14 7.83
C ARG A 435 9.01 -22.47 9.26
N LEU A 436 8.08 -22.94 10.11
CA LEU A 436 8.38 -23.32 11.49
C LEU A 436 9.37 -24.49 11.56
N LEU A 437 9.27 -25.46 10.64
CA LEU A 437 10.23 -26.56 10.52
C LEU A 437 11.61 -26.08 10.08
N LYS A 438 11.71 -25.20 9.06
CA LYS A 438 12.98 -24.58 8.67
C LYS A 438 13.62 -23.80 9.82
N LYS A 439 12.79 -23.03 10.53
CA LYS A 439 13.21 -22.26 11.71
C LYS A 439 13.77 -23.18 12.80
N ALA A 440 13.04 -24.24 13.18
CA ALA A 440 13.53 -25.25 14.13
C ALA A 440 14.84 -25.93 13.70
N GLN A 441 15.06 -26.17 12.40
CA GLN A 441 16.29 -26.76 11.87
C GLN A 441 17.49 -25.82 12.01
N SER A 442 17.33 -24.54 11.67
CA SER A 442 18.37 -23.53 11.90
C SER A 442 18.67 -23.34 13.40
N GLU A 443 17.70 -23.60 14.27
CA GLU A 443 17.72 -23.30 15.71
C GLU A 443 18.18 -24.46 16.60
N LYS A 444 18.33 -25.69 16.08
CA LYS A 444 19.00 -26.80 16.78
C LYS A 444 20.42 -26.42 17.23
N LYS A 445 21.01 -25.33 16.72
CA LYS A 445 22.32 -24.84 17.12
C LYS A 445 22.37 -23.82 18.27
N GLU A 446 21.39 -22.92 18.53
CA GLU A 446 21.72 -21.78 19.43
C GLU A 446 20.58 -20.87 19.99
N LEU A 447 19.35 -21.33 20.26
CA LEU A 447 18.29 -20.46 20.84
C LEU A 447 18.06 -20.60 22.36
N PRO A 448 17.61 -19.51 23.04
CA PRO A 448 17.05 -19.56 24.39
C PRO A 448 15.79 -20.44 24.48
N ILE A 449 15.61 -21.11 25.63
CA ILE A 449 14.57 -22.12 25.90
C ILE A 449 13.15 -21.61 25.60
N ALA A 450 12.87 -20.32 25.82
CA ALA A 450 11.53 -19.73 25.64
C ALA A 450 11.05 -19.72 24.17
N ALA A 451 11.93 -19.39 23.21
CA ALA A 451 11.58 -19.34 21.78
C ALA A 451 11.34 -20.75 21.20
N ARG A 452 12.08 -21.74 21.68
CA ARG A 452 11.87 -23.17 21.34
C ARG A 452 10.51 -23.68 21.83
N ALA A 453 10.06 -23.22 23.01
CA ALA A 453 8.79 -23.62 23.59
C ALA A 453 7.57 -23.10 22.81
N SER A 454 7.60 -21.88 22.27
CA SER A 454 6.48 -21.31 21.50
C SER A 454 6.29 -22.02 20.14
N SER A 455 7.39 -22.27 19.40
CA SER A 455 7.33 -23.03 18.13
C SER A 455 6.87 -24.47 18.33
N LEU A 456 7.27 -25.13 19.42
CA LEU A 456 6.83 -26.49 19.75
C LEU A 456 5.33 -26.54 20.08
N LYS A 457 4.82 -25.57 20.85
CA LYS A 457 3.40 -25.47 21.20
C LYS A 457 2.51 -25.28 19.98
N LEU A 458 2.87 -24.34 19.10
CA LEU A 458 2.12 -24.10 17.87
C LEU A 458 2.14 -25.33 16.95
N ARG A 459 3.30 -25.98 16.79
CA ARG A 459 3.41 -27.22 16.01
C ARG A 459 2.54 -28.34 16.58
N SER A 460 2.57 -28.53 17.91
CA SER A 460 1.74 -29.53 18.59
C SER A 460 0.25 -29.24 18.42
N TYR A 461 -0.19 -27.99 18.60
CA TYR A 461 -1.58 -27.58 18.43
C TYR A 461 -2.11 -27.82 17.01
N ILE A 462 -1.37 -27.33 15.99
CA ILE A 462 -1.73 -27.54 14.58
C ILE A 462 -1.84 -29.04 14.30
N THR A 463 -0.84 -29.81 14.73
CA THR A 463 -0.77 -31.26 14.48
C THR A 463 -1.95 -32.00 15.12
N GLN A 464 -2.23 -31.76 16.39
CA GLN A 464 -3.34 -32.40 17.09
C GLN A 464 -4.69 -32.05 16.44
N THR A 465 -4.86 -30.79 16.04
CA THR A 465 -6.11 -30.33 15.44
C THR A 465 -6.32 -30.92 14.05
N LEU A 466 -5.30 -30.89 13.19
CA LEU A 466 -5.36 -31.52 11.87
C LEU A 466 -5.56 -33.04 11.96
N LYS A 467 -4.95 -33.72 12.94
CA LYS A 467 -5.21 -35.16 13.17
C LYS A 467 -6.67 -35.43 13.53
N ARG A 468 -7.30 -34.61 14.37
CA ARG A 468 -8.74 -34.74 14.66
C ARG A 468 -9.58 -34.51 13.40
N ILE A 469 -9.27 -33.45 12.66
CA ILE A 469 -9.97 -33.11 11.41
C ILE A 469 -9.84 -34.25 10.40
N PHE A 470 -8.65 -34.82 10.17
CA PHE A 470 -8.46 -35.83 9.14
C PHE A 470 -8.80 -37.27 9.58
N ASN A 471 -8.73 -37.60 10.88
CA ASN A 471 -9.04 -38.95 11.36
C ASN A 471 -10.52 -39.17 11.70
N ASN A 472 -11.29 -38.12 12.00
CA ASN A 472 -12.73 -38.25 12.26
C ASN A 472 -13.51 -38.47 10.95
N ASN A 473 -13.47 -39.70 10.44
CA ASN A 473 -14.51 -40.26 9.56
C ASN A 473 -15.56 -41.05 10.35
N ASP A 474 -15.45 -41.15 11.67
CA ASP A 474 -16.41 -41.82 12.55
C ASP A 474 -16.69 -40.94 13.79
N GLU A 475 -17.97 -40.70 14.07
CA GLU A 475 -18.55 -40.05 15.26
C GLU A 475 -18.38 -38.52 15.41
N VAL A 476 -19.36 -37.79 14.88
CA VAL A 476 -19.77 -36.49 15.43
C VAL A 476 -20.49 -36.78 16.75
N ASP A 477 -19.81 -36.57 17.88
CA ASP A 477 -20.48 -36.56 19.19
C ASP A 477 -21.32 -35.28 19.31
N ASP A 478 -22.58 -35.49 19.63
CA ASP A 478 -23.67 -34.53 19.56
C ASP A 478 -23.62 -33.61 20.79
N GLY A 479 -23.50 -32.30 20.57
CA GLY A 479 -24.13 -31.31 21.45
C GLY A 479 -23.54 -31.08 22.85
N LYS A 480 -22.22 -30.83 22.98
CA LYS A 480 -21.73 -29.99 24.08
C LYS A 480 -20.95 -28.79 23.58
N ASN A 481 -21.63 -27.65 23.60
CA ASN A 481 -21.06 -26.31 23.64
C ASN A 481 -20.13 -26.22 24.87
N ASP A 482 -18.89 -26.66 24.74
CA ASP A 482 -17.85 -26.35 25.72
C ASP A 482 -17.39 -24.91 25.46
N SER A 483 -18.06 -23.98 26.14
CA SER A 483 -17.69 -22.58 26.31
C SER A 483 -16.36 -22.38 27.09
N ASN A 484 -15.49 -23.39 27.06
CA ASN A 484 -14.24 -23.48 27.80
C ASN A 484 -13.11 -23.99 26.88
N ASN A 485 -12.91 -23.30 25.76
CA ASN A 485 -11.79 -23.55 24.84
C ASN A 485 -10.41 -23.15 25.44
N ASP A 486 -10.39 -22.69 26.70
CA ASP A 486 -9.20 -22.40 27.51
C ASP A 486 -8.48 -23.66 28.05
N TYR A 487 -9.08 -24.86 27.92
CA TYR A 487 -8.54 -26.08 28.50
C TYR A 487 -7.33 -26.68 27.75
N TYR A 488 -7.01 -26.20 26.55
CA TYR A 488 -5.98 -26.83 25.70
C TYR A 488 -4.55 -26.28 25.85
N PHE A 489 -4.33 -25.32 26.76
CA PHE A 489 -2.98 -24.78 27.01
C PHE A 489 -2.20 -25.47 28.14
N THR A 490 -2.78 -26.47 28.84
CA THR A 490 -2.23 -26.97 30.12
C THR A 490 -1.99 -28.47 30.24
N GLN A 491 -2.08 -29.28 29.18
CA GLN A 491 -1.57 -30.65 29.24
C GLN A 491 -0.35 -30.85 28.35
N ASN A 492 0.80 -30.70 29.01
CA ASN A 492 2.04 -31.37 28.66
C ASN A 492 1.76 -32.87 28.47
N ASN A 493 1.64 -33.30 27.23
CA ASN A 493 2.26 -34.55 26.86
C ASN A 493 3.56 -34.16 26.18
N GLU A 494 4.65 -34.22 26.96
CA GLU A 494 6.00 -34.25 26.40
C GLU A 494 6.09 -35.49 25.52
N LYS A 495 5.59 -35.39 24.29
CA LYS A 495 6.01 -36.30 23.23
C LYS A 495 7.46 -35.98 22.93
N ASP A 496 8.29 -37.01 22.81
CA ASP A 496 9.65 -36.83 22.33
C ASP A 496 9.60 -36.06 21.00
N GLY A 497 10.52 -35.10 20.82
CA GLY A 497 10.49 -34.21 19.65
C GLY A 497 10.40 -34.96 18.32
N GLU A 498 10.98 -36.16 18.26
CA GLU A 498 10.95 -37.07 17.12
C GLU A 498 9.55 -37.63 16.82
N GLU A 499 8.74 -37.96 17.83
CA GLU A 499 7.37 -38.44 17.63
C GLU A 499 6.47 -37.32 17.09
N LEU A 500 6.65 -36.09 17.58
CA LEU A 500 5.95 -34.92 17.05
C LEU A 500 6.32 -34.66 15.59
N ASP A 501 7.59 -34.82 15.21
CA ASP A 501 8.05 -34.58 13.84
C ASP A 501 7.44 -35.58 12.83
N ILE A 502 7.18 -36.83 13.26
CA ILE A 502 6.46 -37.83 12.46
C ILE A 502 5.00 -37.40 12.25
N GLU A 503 4.31 -36.99 13.31
CA GLU A 503 2.92 -36.54 13.23
C GLU A 503 2.76 -35.26 12.40
N VAL A 504 3.70 -34.33 12.54
CA VAL A 504 3.84 -33.12 11.72
C VAL A 504 3.98 -33.50 10.25
N SER A 505 4.86 -34.46 9.93
CA SER A 505 5.07 -34.93 8.56
C SER A 505 3.81 -35.53 7.95
N TRP A 506 3.05 -36.31 8.73
CA TRP A 506 1.77 -36.86 8.29
C TRP A 506 0.74 -35.77 7.98
N CYS A 507 0.60 -34.77 8.85
CA CYS A 507 -0.31 -33.63 8.62
C CYS A 507 0.09 -32.85 7.35
N PHE A 508 1.39 -32.73 7.09
CA PHE A 508 1.94 -32.07 5.91
C PHE A 508 1.54 -32.79 4.61
N GLU A 509 1.64 -34.13 4.60
CA GLU A 509 1.23 -34.97 3.48
C GLU A 509 -0.28 -34.86 3.22
N ARG A 510 -1.11 -34.87 4.27
CA ARG A 510 -2.57 -34.70 4.12
C ARG A 510 -2.98 -33.34 3.57
N LEU A 511 -2.38 -32.26 4.08
CA LEU A 511 -2.64 -30.92 3.55
C LEU A 511 -2.19 -30.78 2.09
N HIS A 512 -1.05 -31.37 1.73
CA HIS A 512 -0.58 -31.41 0.35
C HIS A 512 -1.54 -32.17 -0.58
N GLU A 513 -1.97 -33.37 -0.20
CA GLU A 513 -2.94 -34.17 -0.97
C GLU A 513 -4.23 -33.38 -1.25
N LEU A 514 -4.75 -32.68 -0.23
CA LEU A 514 -5.92 -31.83 -0.37
C LEU A 514 -5.68 -30.68 -1.33
N LEU A 515 -4.60 -29.93 -1.16
CA LEU A 515 -4.24 -28.79 -2.01
C LEU A 515 -4.10 -29.18 -3.48
N VAL A 516 -3.44 -30.31 -3.77
CA VAL A 516 -3.31 -30.81 -5.15
C VAL A 516 -4.66 -31.19 -5.75
N ARG A 517 -5.58 -31.69 -4.92
CA ARG A 517 -6.94 -32.04 -5.36
C ARG A 517 -7.78 -30.79 -5.66
N VAL A 518 -7.73 -29.77 -4.81
CA VAL A 518 -8.58 -28.56 -4.94
C VAL A 518 -7.99 -27.49 -5.85
N ASP A 519 -6.66 -27.43 -5.98
CA ASP A 519 -5.92 -26.51 -6.85
C ASP A 519 -4.81 -27.22 -7.64
N PRO A 520 -5.18 -28.08 -8.63
CA PRO A 520 -4.21 -28.87 -9.37
C PRO A 520 -3.25 -28.02 -10.22
N LEU A 521 -3.62 -26.78 -10.56
CA LEU A 521 -2.81 -25.88 -11.38
C LEU A 521 -1.54 -25.42 -10.66
N ARG A 522 -1.53 -25.42 -9.32
CA ARG A 522 -0.38 -25.02 -8.50
C ARG A 522 0.36 -26.19 -7.86
N LYS A 523 0.12 -27.43 -8.32
CA LYS A 523 0.76 -28.65 -7.79
C LYS A 523 2.28 -28.51 -7.60
N GLY A 524 3.00 -27.96 -8.57
CA GLY A 524 4.46 -27.81 -8.47
C GLY A 524 4.90 -26.96 -7.27
N MET A 525 4.16 -25.90 -6.95
CA MET A 525 4.41 -25.06 -5.77
C MET A 525 4.17 -25.83 -4.47
N TYR A 526 3.15 -26.69 -4.44
CA TYR A 526 2.86 -27.54 -3.27
C TYR A 526 3.91 -28.65 -3.10
N ASP A 527 4.37 -29.26 -4.20
CA ASP A 527 5.45 -30.25 -4.19
C ASP A 527 6.75 -29.63 -3.63
N ASP A 528 7.07 -28.39 -3.99
CA ASP A 528 8.23 -27.67 -3.45
C ASP A 528 8.10 -27.47 -1.93
N LEU A 529 6.90 -27.13 -1.43
CA LEU A 529 6.64 -27.05 0.01
C LEU A 529 6.77 -28.42 0.70
N LEU A 530 6.28 -29.50 0.07
CA LEU A 530 6.39 -30.88 0.58
C LEU A 530 7.85 -31.33 0.70
N SER A 531 8.71 -30.95 -0.25
CA SER A 531 10.13 -31.29 -0.21
C SER A 531 10.82 -30.80 1.08
N VAL A 532 10.37 -29.68 1.66
CA VAL A 532 10.86 -29.14 2.94
C VAL A 532 10.57 -30.11 4.09
N ALA A 533 9.39 -30.73 4.09
CA ALA A 533 9.00 -31.72 5.09
C ALA A 533 9.72 -33.07 4.87
N SER A 534 9.96 -33.48 3.62
CA SER A 534 10.69 -34.71 3.32
C SER A 534 12.16 -34.70 3.78
N ILE A 535 12.79 -33.52 3.81
CA ILE A 535 14.14 -33.33 4.38
C ILE A 535 14.16 -33.64 5.89
N TRP A 536 13.03 -33.52 6.60
CA TRP A 536 12.94 -33.90 8.01
C TRP A 536 12.81 -35.42 8.21
N LYS A 537 12.09 -36.14 7.33
CA LYS A 537 11.98 -37.62 7.38
C LYS A 537 13.33 -38.33 7.26
N THR A 538 14.27 -37.77 6.50
CA THR A 538 15.59 -38.38 6.21
C THR A 538 16.69 -38.04 7.22
N ASN A 539 16.45 -37.14 8.17
CA ASN A 539 17.42 -36.79 9.23
C ASN A 539 17.10 -37.47 10.58
N THR A 540 16.08 -38.32 10.62
CA THR A 540 15.60 -39.09 11.79
C THR A 540 15.78 -40.61 11.63
N GLU A 541 16.30 -41.06 10.49
CA GLU A 541 16.85 -42.42 10.28
C GLU A 541 18.38 -42.36 10.37
#